data_AF-H3BYM6-F1
#
_entry.id   AF-H3BYM6-F1
#
_cell.length_a   1.000
_cell.length_b   1.000
_cell.length_c   1.000
_cell.angle_alpha   90.00
_cell.angle_beta   90.00
_cell.angle_gamma   90.00
#
_symmetry.space_group_name_H-M   'P 1'
#
loop_
_entity.id
_entity.type
_entity.pdbx_description
1 polymer ?
#
loop_
_entity_poly.entity_id
_entity_poly.type
_entity_poly.pdbx_seq_one_letter_code
_entity_poly.pdbx_strand_id
1 'polypeptide(L)' 'THLAKIAVALQGAPEKMLTFTQLMDQLAPLPSANRRSFENNIRVCLSTNKCFVKVSLDP' A
#
# COMPACT_ATOMS: atom_id res chain seq x y z
N THR A 1 5.63 -7.14 -9.32
CA THR A 1 6.22 -7.05 -7.96
C THR A 1 5.30 -6.25 -7.04
N HIS A 2 5.41 -6.38 -5.71
CA HIS A 2 4.63 -5.53 -4.78
C HIS A 2 4.89 -4.04 -5.03
N LEU A 3 6.15 -3.68 -5.28
CA LEU A 3 6.55 -2.31 -5.63
C LEU A 3 5.76 -1.73 -6.81
N ALA A 4 5.71 -2.46 -7.94
CA ALA A 4 4.97 -1.99 -9.12
C ALA A 4 3.46 -1.88 -8.84
N LYS A 5 2.89 -2.83 -8.09
CA LYS A 5 1.46 -2.78 -7.72
C LYS A 5 1.14 -1.56 -6.86
N ILE A 6 1.97 -1.28 -5.86
CA ILE A 6 1.82 -0.09 -5.00
C ILE A 6 1.97 1.19 -5.84
N ALA A 7 2.97 1.26 -6.72
CA ALA A 7 3.19 2.43 -7.57
C ALA A 7 2.00 2.71 -8.50
N VAL A 8 1.42 1.67 -9.12
CA VAL A 8 0.21 1.81 -9.96
C VAL A 8 -0.99 2.26 -9.13
N ALA A 9 -1.20 1.70 -7.92
CA ALA A 9 -2.28 2.12 -7.03
C ALA A 9 -2.15 3.60 -6.62
N LEU A 10 -0.94 4.06 -6.30
CA LEU A 10 -0.69 5.46 -5.97
C LEU A 10 -0.87 6.40 -7.18
N GLN A 11 -0.53 5.96 -8.40
CA GLN A 11 -0.72 6.79 -9.60
C GLN A 11 -2.20 7.11 -9.88
N GLY A 12 -3.12 6.20 -9.54
CA GLY A 12 -4.55 6.41 -9.69
C GLY A 12 -5.21 7.17 -8.53
N ALA A 13 -4.47 7.49 -7.48
CA ALA A 13 -5.01 8.13 -6.28
C ALA A 13 -4.97 9.67 -6.37
N PRO A 14 -5.94 10.38 -5.77
CA PRO A 14 -5.84 11.82 -5.58
C PRO A 14 -4.56 12.14 -4.81
N GLU A 15 -3.85 13.18 -5.25
CA GLU A 15 -2.58 13.63 -4.66
C GLU A 15 -1.46 12.58 -4.65
N LYS A 16 -1.65 11.42 -5.31
CA LYS A 16 -0.74 10.26 -5.27
C LYS A 16 -0.51 9.73 -3.86
N MET A 17 -1.51 9.87 -3.00
CA MET A 17 -1.47 9.48 -1.60
C MET A 17 -2.60 8.51 -1.29
N LEU A 18 -2.29 7.46 -0.53
CA LEU A 18 -3.26 6.51 -0.03
C LEU A 18 -2.91 6.15 1.40
N THR A 19 -3.93 6.03 2.25
CA THR A 19 -3.77 5.36 3.54
C THR A 19 -3.49 3.87 3.32
N PHE A 20 -2.91 3.21 4.32
CA PHE A 20 -2.64 1.78 4.24
C PHE A 20 -3.92 0.97 3.96
N THR A 21 -5.05 1.33 4.59
CA THR A 21 -6.33 0.65 4.38
C THR A 21 -6.81 0.80 2.94
N GLN A 22 -6.81 2.03 2.38
CA GLN A 22 -7.22 2.26 1.00
C GLN A 22 -6.30 1.55 -0.01
N LEU A 23 -4.99 1.53 0.26
CA LEU A 23 -4.03 0.78 -0.54
C LEU A 23 -4.37 -0.71 -0.52
N MET A 24 -4.75 -1.27 0.63
CA MET A 24 -5.11 -2.68 0.72
C MET A 24 -6.40 -3.01 -0.03
N ASP A 25 -7.41 -2.14 0.06
CA ASP A 25 -8.67 -2.33 -0.66
C ASP A 25 -8.45 -2.33 -2.19
N GLN A 26 -7.53 -1.51 -2.70
CA GLN A 26 -7.16 -1.52 -4.11
C GLN A 26 -6.32 -2.74 -4.53
N LEU A 27 -5.42 -3.21 -3.66
CA LEU A 27 -4.49 -4.29 -3.98
C LEU A 27 -5.09 -5.70 -3.82
N ALA A 28 -6.08 -5.86 -2.93
CA ALA A 28 -6.69 -7.13 -2.61
C ALA A 28 -8.17 -6.95 -2.19
N PRO A 29 -9.09 -6.75 -3.15
CA PRO A 29 -10.50 -6.49 -2.87
C PRO A 29 -11.27 -7.69 -2.27
N LEU A 30 -10.63 -8.87 -2.13
CA LEU A 30 -11.26 -10.09 -1.59
C LEU A 30 -10.54 -10.58 -0.32
N PRO A 31 -11.28 -11.08 0.69
CA PRO A 31 -10.70 -11.70 1.86
C PRO A 31 -10.12 -13.07 1.47
N SER A 32 -8.84 -13.09 1.11
CA SER A 32 -8.09 -14.35 0.98
C SER A 32 -7.58 -14.80 2.34
N ALA A 33 -7.48 -16.10 2.57
CA ALA A 33 -6.83 -16.67 3.76
C ALA A 33 -5.41 -16.12 4.00
N ASN A 34 -4.77 -15.61 2.94
CA ASN A 34 -3.42 -15.06 2.96
C ASN A 34 -3.38 -13.53 3.14
N ARG A 35 -4.51 -12.87 3.44
CA ARG A 35 -4.59 -11.41 3.56
C ARG A 35 -3.58 -10.85 4.56
N ARG A 36 -3.45 -11.46 5.74
CA ARG A 36 -2.50 -11.00 6.77
C ARG A 36 -1.04 -11.08 6.32
N SER A 37 -0.66 -12.18 5.65
CA SER A 37 0.69 -12.35 5.10
C SER A 37 0.94 -11.34 3.97
N PHE A 38 -0.05 -11.13 3.11
CA PHE A 38 0.01 -10.14 2.04
C PHE A 38 0.18 -8.72 2.56
N GLU A 39 -0.63 -8.29 3.55
CA GLU A 39 -0.50 -6.99 4.20
C GLU A 39 0.89 -6.79 4.83
N ASN A 40 1.43 -7.83 5.47
CA ASN A 40 2.77 -7.77 6.05
C ASN A 40 3.83 -7.54 4.96
N ASN A 41 3.75 -8.25 3.84
CA ASN A 41 4.66 -8.05 2.71
C ASN A 41 4.55 -6.64 2.12
N ILE A 42 3.34 -6.05 2.08
CA ILE A 42 3.17 -4.65 1.68
C ILE A 42 3.82 -3.70 2.68
N ARG A 43 3.64 -3.89 4.00
CA ARG A 43 4.32 -3.07 5.02
C ARG A 43 5.84 -3.13 4.91
N VAL A 44 6.39 -4.33 4.69
CA VAL A 44 7.83 -4.53 4.46
C VAL A 44 8.26 -3.80 3.20
N CYS A 45 7.53 -3.93 2.10
CA CYS A 45 7.84 -3.25 0.84
C CYS A 45 7.83 -1.72 1.01
N LEU A 46 6.82 -1.16 1.66
CA LEU A 46 6.72 0.28 1.93
C LEU A 46 7.87 0.79 2.83
N SER A 47 8.27 0.00 3.82
CA SER A 47 9.32 0.41 4.79
C SER A 47 10.73 0.25 4.23
N THR A 48 10.95 -0.72 3.34
CA THR A 48 12.28 -1.03 2.80
C THR A 48 12.65 -0.14 1.61
N ASN A 49 11.65 0.32 0.84
CA ASN A 49 11.89 1.08 -0.38
C ASN A 49 11.78 2.59 -0.13
N LYS A 50 12.86 3.32 -0.44
CA LYS A 50 12.93 4.79 -0.26
C LYS A 50 11.99 5.60 -1.17
N CYS A 51 11.34 4.96 -2.14
CA CYS A 51 10.41 5.62 -3.05
C CYS A 51 9.01 5.86 -2.43
N PHE A 52 8.73 5.33 -1.25
CA PHE A 52 7.47 5.55 -0.54
C PHE A 52 7.73 6.35 0.73
N VAL A 53 7.03 7.47 0.89
CA VAL A 53 7.14 8.34 2.07
C VAL A 53 5.95 8.11 2.98
N LYS A 54 6.22 7.77 4.25
CA LYS A 54 5.17 7.71 5.28
C LYS A 54 4.85 9.13 5.72
N VAL A 55 3.63 9.59 5.44
CA VAL A 55 3.12 10.89 5.90
C VAL A 55 2.27 10.66 7.14
N SER A 56 2.62 11.34 8.23
CA SER A 56 1.78 11.37 9.44
C SER A 56 0.55 12.24 9.16
N LEU A 57 -0.62 11.79 9.61
CA LEU A 57 -1.76 12.69 9.72
C LEU A 57 -1.46 13.60 10.92
N ASP A 58 -1.27 14.89 10.66
CA ASP A 58 -1.23 15.90 11.73
C ASP A 58 -2.60 15.90 12.44
N PRO A 59 -2.67 15.98 13.77
CA PRO A 59 -3.92 16.02 14.52
C PRO A 59 -4.77 17.28 14.24
#